data_AF-A0AAD5KJQ7-F1
#
_entry.id   AF-A0AAD5KJQ7-F1
#
_cell.length_a   1.000
_cell.length_b   1.000
_cell.length_c   1.000
_cell.angle_alpha   90.00
_cell.angle_beta   90.00
_cell.angle_gamma   90.00
#
_symmetry.space_group_name_H-M   'P 1'
#
loop_
_entity.id
_entity.type
_entity.pdbx_description
1 polymer ?
#
loop_
_entity_poly.entity_id
_entity_poly.type
_entity_poly.pdbx_seq_one_letter_code
_entity_poly.pdbx_strand_id
1 'polypeptide(L)'
;YTPPQVTRHQRTGYFTWLVFMEVKWVPFDANNQYKLEQTLNLGGTFVDIQDSHFPGVKRVRAFPKSNYISYLGVKYRLSRVMQPDAWIEPAG
;
A
#
# COMPACT_ATOMS: atom_id res chain seq x y z
N TYR A 1 -43.71 3.74 3.52
CA TYR A 1 -42.41 4.43 3.70
C TYR A 1 -41.32 3.39 3.55
N THR A 2 -40.60 3.41 2.43
CA THR A 2 -39.47 2.51 2.18
C THR A 2 -38.21 3.25 2.62
N PRO A 3 -37.39 2.72 3.54
CA PRO A 3 -36.16 3.40 3.92
C PRO A 3 -35.24 3.48 2.68
N PRO A 4 -34.49 4.59 2.50
CA PRO A 4 -33.55 4.66 1.40
C PRO A 4 -32.52 3.56 1.58
N GLN A 5 -32.37 2.71 0.57
CA GLN A 5 -31.26 1.78 0.50
C GLN A 5 -29.99 2.63 0.41
N VAL A 6 -29.25 2.72 1.52
CA VAL A 6 -27.88 3.21 1.49
C VAL A 6 -27.14 2.21 0.61
N THR A 7 -26.89 2.59 -0.64
CA THR A 7 -25.98 1.88 -1.53
C THR A 7 -24.66 1.85 -0.79
N ARG A 8 -24.38 0.70 -0.17
CA ARG A 8 -23.10 0.37 0.44
C ARG A 8 -22.14 0.25 -0.73
N HIS A 9 -21.74 1.38 -1.31
CA HIS A 9 -20.58 1.46 -2.17
C HIS A 9 -19.48 0.74 -1.40
N GLN A 10 -19.03 -0.37 -1.98
CA GLN A 10 -17.96 -1.18 -1.42
C GLN A 10 -16.86 -0.21 -1.03
N ARG A 11 -16.67 -0.03 0.28
CA ARG A 11 -15.57 0.75 0.84
C ARG A 11 -14.30 0.03 0.43
N THR A 12 -13.77 0.34 -0.75
CA THR A 12 -12.38 0.06 -1.09
C THR A 12 -11.58 0.92 -0.13
N GLY A 13 -11.31 0.37 1.06
CA GLY A 13 -10.55 1.08 2.09
C GLY A 13 -9.25 1.55 1.46
N TYR A 14 -8.90 2.81 1.71
CA TYR A 14 -7.64 3.37 1.23
C TYR A 14 -6.50 2.60 1.91
N PHE A 15 -5.76 1.81 1.15
CA PHE A 15 -4.57 1.11 1.67
C PHE A 15 -3.33 1.98 1.48
N THR A 16 -2.43 1.93 2.45
CA THR A 16 -1.09 2.53 2.35
C THR A 16 -0.05 1.45 2.52
N TRP A 17 0.85 1.40 1.56
CA TRP A 17 2.05 0.60 1.58
C TRP A 17 3.17 1.35 2.27
N LEU A 18 3.82 0.68 3.21
CA LEU A 18 4.90 1.19 4.05
C LEU A 18 6.11 0.29 3.94
N VAL A 19 7.30 0.87 3.97
CA VAL A 19 8.57 0.16 4.14
C VAL A 19 9.14 0.45 5.52
N PHE A 20 9.72 -0.57 6.18
CA PHE A 20 10.45 -0.38 7.42
C PHE A 20 11.91 -0.06 7.12
N MET A 21 12.34 1.16 7.41
CA MET A 21 13.71 1.62 7.26
C MET A 21 14.03 2.69 8.28
N GLU A 22 15.29 2.82 8.66
CA GLU A 22 15.73 3.76 9.71
C GLU A 22 14.91 3.63 11.02
N VAL A 23 14.54 2.40 11.38
CA VAL A 23 13.76 2.08 12.61
C VAL A 23 12.34 2.68 12.61
N LYS A 24 11.78 3.02 11.43
CA LYS A 24 10.41 3.54 11.29
C LYS A 24 9.71 2.97 10.07
N TRP A 25 8.38 3.04 10.08
CA TRP A 25 7.56 2.80 8.89
C TRP A 25 7.41 4.09 8.11
N VAL A 26 7.78 4.08 6.83
CA VAL A 26 7.62 5.23 5.93
C VAL A 26 6.78 4.85 4.71
N PRO A 27 5.89 5.74 4.24
CA PRO A 27 5.07 5.48 3.06
C PRO A 27 5.89 5.58 1.79
N PHE A 28 5.63 4.71 0.82
CA PHE A 28 6.16 4.89 -0.53
C PHE A 28 5.57 6.10 -1.26
N ASP A 29 6.24 6.53 -2.31
CA ASP A 29 5.75 7.53 -3.25
C ASP A 29 4.39 7.11 -3.84
N ALA A 30 3.52 8.09 -4.12
CA ALA A 30 2.14 7.87 -4.55
C ALA A 30 2.01 6.93 -5.77
N ASN A 31 2.92 7.02 -6.74
CA ASN A 31 2.94 6.13 -7.91
C ASN A 31 3.19 4.66 -7.52
N ASN A 32 4.04 4.43 -6.51
CA ASN A 32 4.38 3.09 -6.06
C ASN A 32 3.26 2.48 -5.19
N GLN A 33 2.50 3.31 -4.46
CA GLN A 33 1.28 2.88 -3.77
C GLN A 33 0.32 2.17 -4.74
N TYR A 34 0.05 2.82 -5.88
CA TYR A 34 -0.84 2.27 -6.91
C TYR A 34 -0.28 0.97 -7.52
N LYS A 35 1.00 0.94 -7.88
CA LYS A 35 1.63 -0.25 -8.48
C LYS A 35 1.62 -1.46 -7.55
N LEU A 36 1.92 -1.26 -6.27
CA LEU A 36 1.90 -2.33 -5.25
C LEU A 36 0.49 -2.88 -5.08
N GLU A 37 -0.50 -2.00 -4.98
CA GLU A 37 -1.90 -2.39 -4.82
C GLU A 37 -2.43 -3.13 -6.06
N GLN A 38 -2.17 -2.61 -7.26
CA GLN A 38 -2.56 -3.27 -8.51
C GLN A 38 -1.90 -4.64 -8.66
N THR A 39 -0.60 -4.76 -8.33
CA THR A 39 0.12 -6.04 -8.41
C THR A 39 -0.48 -7.08 -7.48
N LEU A 40 -0.83 -6.68 -6.25
CA LEU A 40 -1.48 -7.59 -5.30
C LEU A 40 -2.87 -8.02 -5.79
N ASN A 41 -3.67 -7.09 -6.29
CA ASN A 41 -5.03 -7.37 -6.79
C ASN A 41 -5.04 -8.25 -8.05
N LEU A 42 -4.03 -8.13 -8.91
CA LEU A 42 -3.85 -9.00 -10.07
C LEU A 42 -3.18 -10.34 -9.72
N GLY A 43 -2.89 -10.60 -8.44
CA GLY A 43 -2.25 -11.83 -8.01
C GLY A 43 -0.78 -11.96 -8.42
N GLY A 44 -0.12 -10.86 -8.79
CA GLY A 44 1.29 -10.83 -9.18
C GLY A 44 2.24 -11.24 -8.06
N THR A 45 3.43 -11.69 -8.44
CA THR A 45 4.48 -12.15 -7.50
C THR A 45 5.36 -11.01 -7.03
N PHE A 46 5.78 -10.13 -7.95
CA PHE A 46 6.63 -8.99 -7.66
C PHE A 46 6.32 -7.82 -8.60
N VAL A 47 6.76 -6.63 -8.20
CA VAL A 47 6.77 -5.43 -9.04
C VAL A 47 8.05 -4.64 -8.82
N ASP A 48 8.63 -4.14 -9.90
CA ASP A 48 9.77 -3.24 -9.82
C ASP A 48 9.26 -1.80 -9.64
N ILE A 49 9.64 -1.17 -8.53
CA ILE A 49 9.28 0.21 -8.16
C ILE A 49 10.51 1.12 -8.23
N GLN A 50 10.30 2.41 -8.44
CA GLN A 50 11.34 3.43 -8.31
C GLN A 50 10.85 4.42 -7.28
N ASP A 51 11.56 4.52 -6.16
CA ASP A 51 11.05 5.23 -4.98
C ASP A 51 12.14 6.13 -4.38
N SER A 52 11.73 7.30 -3.90
CA SER A 52 12.59 8.32 -3.31
C SER A 52 13.39 7.82 -2.10
N HIS A 53 12.89 6.82 -1.37
CA HIS A 53 13.58 6.20 -0.24
C HIS A 53 14.82 5.36 -0.63
N PHE A 54 15.00 5.05 -1.92
CA PHE A 54 16.14 4.27 -2.43
C PHE A 54 16.90 5.08 -3.50
N PRO A 55 17.58 6.18 -3.10
CA PRO A 55 18.24 7.07 -4.04
C PRO A 55 19.35 6.36 -4.81
N GLY A 56 19.50 6.71 -6.09
CA GLY A 56 20.54 6.16 -6.95
C GLY A 56 20.24 4.79 -7.55
N VAL A 57 19.11 4.16 -7.21
CA VAL A 57 18.71 2.86 -7.78
C VAL A 57 17.56 3.03 -8.75
N LYS A 58 17.76 2.53 -9.99
CA LYS A 58 16.75 2.63 -11.06
C LYS A 58 15.45 1.92 -10.69
N ARG A 59 15.55 0.75 -10.04
CA ARG A 59 14.43 -0.11 -9.69
C ARG A 59 14.73 -0.95 -8.46
N VAL A 60 13.74 -1.06 -7.57
CA VAL A 60 13.75 -1.92 -6.40
C VAL A 60 12.61 -2.92 -6.53
N ARG A 61 12.88 -4.20 -6.29
CA ARG A 61 11.87 -5.24 -6.45
C ARG A 61 11.09 -5.46 -5.16
N ALA A 62 9.79 -5.18 -5.20
CA ALA A 62 8.87 -5.44 -4.11
C ALA A 62 8.11 -6.75 -4.32
N PHE A 63 7.85 -7.48 -3.24
CA PHE A 63 7.10 -8.74 -3.21
C PHE A 63 5.87 -8.58 -2.29
N PRO A 64 4.76 -8.01 -2.80
CA PRO A 64 3.58 -7.65 -2.00
C PRO A 64 3.01 -8.81 -1.18
N LYS A 65 2.91 -10.01 -1.77
CA LYS A 65 2.38 -11.21 -1.09
C LYS A 65 3.28 -11.73 0.03
N SER A 66 4.58 -11.49 -0.06
CA SER A 66 5.58 -11.97 0.89
C SER A 66 6.03 -10.89 1.88
N ASN A 67 5.45 -9.69 1.82
CA ASN A 67 5.71 -8.60 2.74
C ASN A 67 7.20 -8.22 2.85
N TYR A 68 7.92 -8.22 1.72
CA TYR A 68 9.28 -7.69 1.68
C TYR A 68 9.64 -6.99 0.36
N ILE A 69 10.73 -6.24 0.42
CA ILE A 69 11.41 -5.63 -0.72
C ILE A 69 12.83 -6.17 -0.76
N SER A 70 13.36 -6.47 -1.95
CA SER A 70 14.75 -6.85 -2.15
C SER A 70 15.55 -5.66 -2.68
N TYR A 71 16.49 -5.17 -1.88
CA TYR A 71 17.36 -4.05 -2.21
C TYR A 71 18.81 -4.39 -1.86
N LEU A 72 19.70 -4.40 -2.86
CA LEU A 72 21.14 -4.69 -2.72
C LEU A 72 21.43 -5.97 -1.91
N GLY A 73 20.64 -7.03 -2.11
CA GLY A 73 20.78 -8.30 -1.39
C GLY A 73 20.16 -8.33 0.01
N VAL A 74 19.65 -7.20 0.50
CA VAL A 74 18.98 -7.08 1.80
C VAL A 74 17.45 -7.10 1.61
N LYS A 75 16.77 -7.77 2.54
CA LYS A 75 15.30 -7.78 2.60
C LYS A 75 14.80 -6.74 3.59
N TYR A 76 14.04 -5.77 3.09
CA TYR A 76 13.34 -4.77 3.92
C TYR A 76 11.89 -5.21 4.15
N ARG A 77 11.36 -4.94 5.35
CA ARG A 77 9.97 -5.28 5.67
C ARG A 77 9.01 -4.35 4.94
N LEU A 78 7.97 -4.93 4.36
CA LEU A 78 6.88 -4.25 3.67
C LEU A 78 5.59 -4.47 4.43
N SER A 79 4.74 -3.46 4.55
CA SER A 79 3.43 -3.58 5.17
C SER A 79 2.38 -2.87 4.35
N ARG A 80 1.17 -3.43 4.30
CA ARG A 80 -0.03 -2.81 3.73
C ARG A 80 -1.00 -2.55 4.87
N VAL A 81 -1.27 -1.27 5.14
CA VAL A 81 -2.14 -0.84 6.23
C VAL A 81 -3.42 -0.28 5.65
N MET A 82 -4.57 -0.70 6.18
CA MET A 82 -5.87 -0.10 5.86
C MET A 82 -5.98 1.22 6.62
N GLN A 83 -6.20 2.32 5.90
CA GLN A 83 -6.56 3.58 6.56
C GLN A 83 -8.04 3.52 6.94
N PRO A 84 -8.40 3.88 8.19
CA PRO A 84 -9.80 4.09 8.53
C PRO A 84 -10.35 5.24 7.68
N ASP A 85 -11.59 5.09 7.20
CA ASP A 85 -12.28 6.19 6.51
C ASP A 85 -12.32 7.40 7.46
N ALA A 86 -11.60 8.47 7.13
CA ALA A 86 -11.41 9.63 8.01
C ALA A 86 -12.68 10.46 8.29
N TRP A 87 -13.88 9.95 7.96
CA TRP A 87 -15.15 10.67 8.10
C TRP A 87 -16.32 9.72 8.42
N ILE A 88 -16.29 9.11 9.60
CA ILE A 88 -17.53 8.71 10.27
C ILE A 88 -17.66 9.61 11.48
N GLU A 89 -18.19 10.82 11.30
CA GLU A 89 -18.85 11.48 12.42
C GLU A 89 -19.96 10.52 12.88
N PRO A 90 -19.99 10.07 14.14
CA PRO A 90 -21.15 9.39 14.65
C PRO A 90 -22.30 10.38 14.57
N ALA A 91 -23.27 10.12 13.69
CA ALA A 91 -24.51 10.86 13.65
C ALA A 91 -25.12 10.81 15.07
N GLY A 92 -25.12 11.95 15.74
CA GLY A 92 -25.85 12.16 17.00
C GLY A 92 -27.35 12.13 16.78
#